data_AF-S0EXI0-F1
#
_entry.id   AF-S0EXI0-F1
#
_cell.length_a   1.000
_cell.length_b   1.000
_cell.length_c   1.000
_cell.angle_alpha   90.00
_cell.angle_beta   90.00
_cell.angle_gamma   90.00
#
_symmetry.space_group_name_H-M   'P 1'
#
loop_
_entity.id
_entity.type
_entity.pdbx_description
1 polymer ?
#
loop_
_entity_poly.entity_id
_entity_poly.type
_entity_poly.pdbx_seq_one_letter_code
_entity_poly.pdbx_strand_id
1 'polypeptide(L)'
;MIARNPIKHLSMGTIFMAALLASLVGTKTVSAELRFYDDAPHASTWQAFYSQLPAIWKTDKIIIVQEVSHQQLAQIFKETYGYVPANVNDMDGCYQFGGERIDADATISILNTLHGDAAIEVFAHEYGHFVWDQLLDRAQRAAYRQLWQQQKAQHRLVTGYAATSPEEGFAETFAYFFCNRNELHAKDRPSETFLSALLDTPADKKQVAQATP
;
A
#
# COMPACT_ATOMS: atom_id res chain seq x y z
N MET A 1 -37.21 71.92 -15.07
CA MET A 1 -36.36 70.73 -15.31
C MET A 1 -35.92 70.19 -13.95
N ILE A 2 -36.51 69.08 -13.50
CA ILE A 2 -36.13 68.42 -12.24
C ILE A 2 -35.68 67.00 -12.61
N ALA A 3 -34.38 66.74 -12.48
CA ALA A 3 -33.78 65.45 -12.75
C ALA A 3 -34.12 64.46 -11.63
N ARG A 4 -34.71 63.31 -11.97
CA ARG A 4 -34.94 62.20 -11.05
C ARG A 4 -33.78 61.21 -11.14
N ASN A 5 -33.10 60.98 -10.02
CA ASN A 5 -32.09 59.92 -9.89
C ASN A 5 -32.78 58.56 -9.69
N PRO A 6 -32.33 57.49 -10.37
CA PRO A 6 -32.84 56.15 -10.14
C PRO A 6 -32.21 55.53 -8.88
N ILE A 7 -33.06 55.14 -7.94
CA ILE A 7 -32.69 54.33 -6.78
C ILE A 7 -32.46 52.90 -7.26
N LYS A 8 -31.21 52.43 -7.22
CA LYS A 8 -30.86 51.03 -7.48
C LYS A 8 -31.17 50.21 -6.23
N HIS A 9 -32.27 49.46 -6.26
CA HIS A 9 -32.54 48.43 -5.26
C HIS A 9 -31.57 47.26 -5.47
N LEU A 10 -30.54 47.17 -4.64
CA LEU A 10 -29.74 45.96 -4.50
C LEU A 10 -30.56 44.94 -3.69
N SER A 11 -31.00 43.88 -4.37
CA SER A 11 -31.64 42.72 -3.74
C SER A 11 -30.64 42.03 -2.81
N MET A 12 -30.88 42.13 -1.50
CA MET A 12 -30.09 41.50 -0.43
C MET A 12 -30.35 39.99 -0.29
N GLY A 13 -31.05 39.37 -1.26
CA GLY A 13 -31.59 38.01 -1.16
C GLY A 13 -30.83 36.91 -1.93
N THR A 14 -29.67 37.20 -2.51
CA THR A 14 -28.98 36.25 -3.42
C THR A 14 -27.58 35.82 -2.97
N ILE A 15 -27.17 36.15 -1.74
CA ILE A 15 -25.82 35.83 -1.22
C ILE A 15 -25.84 34.64 -0.23
N PHE A 16 -27.00 34.21 0.27
CA PHE A 16 -27.07 33.13 1.27
C PHE A 16 -27.14 31.70 0.72
N MET A 17 -27.39 31.51 -0.58
CA MET A 17 -27.53 30.16 -1.15
C MET A 17 -26.23 29.55 -1.70
N ALA A 18 -25.19 30.35 -1.91
CA ALA A 18 -23.88 29.86 -2.37
C ALA A 18 -23.01 29.29 -1.23
N ALA A 19 -23.29 29.65 0.04
CA ALA A 19 -22.53 29.17 1.19
C ALA A 19 -23.00 27.79 1.72
N LEU A 20 -24.21 27.35 1.35
CA LEU A 20 -24.76 26.06 1.81
C LEU A 20 -24.39 24.86 0.94
N LEU A 21 -23.94 25.07 -0.30
CA LEU A 21 -23.49 24.00 -1.20
C LEU A 21 -22.00 23.64 -1.01
N ALA A 22 -21.22 24.51 -0.37
CA ALA A 22 -19.80 24.25 -0.10
C ALA A 22 -19.55 23.41 1.17
N SER A 23 -20.57 23.14 1.99
CA SER A 23 -20.44 22.47 3.29
C SER A 23 -20.84 20.98 3.29
N LEU A 24 -21.25 20.42 2.13
CA LEU A 24 -21.71 19.02 2.04
C LEU A 24 -20.75 18.05 1.36
N VAL A 25 -19.60 18.52 0.86
CA VAL A 25 -18.51 17.61 0.47
C VAL A 25 -17.58 17.44 1.67
N GLY A 26 -18.14 16.98 2.79
CA GLY A 26 -17.34 16.38 3.84
C GLY A 26 -16.77 15.10 3.27
N THR A 27 -15.59 15.18 2.64
CA THR A 27 -14.79 14.01 2.31
C THR A 27 -14.47 13.37 3.65
N LYS A 28 -15.28 12.38 4.06
CA LYS A 28 -14.87 11.45 5.10
C LYS A 28 -13.55 10.89 4.60
N THR A 29 -12.44 11.32 5.20
CA THR A 29 -11.17 10.62 5.13
C THR A 29 -11.42 9.28 5.81
N VAL A 30 -11.97 8.34 5.06
CA VAL A 30 -11.96 6.93 5.41
C VAL A 30 -10.51 6.49 5.20
N SER A 31 -9.65 6.85 6.15
CA SER A 31 -8.35 6.22 6.25
C SER A 31 -8.64 4.85 6.85
N ALA A 32 -8.37 3.76 6.12
CA ALA A 32 -8.23 2.51 6.82
C ALA A 32 -7.16 2.65 7.89
N GLU A 33 -7.40 1.91 8.97
CA GLU A 33 -6.54 1.82 10.12
C GLU A 33 -5.82 0.47 10.03
N LEU A 34 -4.48 0.48 10.12
CA LEU A 34 -3.78 -0.75 10.46
C LEU A 34 -4.25 -1.14 11.85
N ARG A 35 -4.74 -2.36 12.01
CA ARG A 35 -5.10 -2.88 13.33
C ARG A 35 -4.02 -3.82 13.80
N PHE A 36 -3.57 -3.62 15.02
CA PHE A 36 -2.53 -4.43 15.62
C PHE A 36 -3.15 -5.47 16.54
N TYR A 37 -2.69 -6.72 16.47
CA TYR A 37 -2.99 -7.71 17.51
C TYR A 37 -2.10 -7.45 18.72
N ASP A 38 -2.69 -7.52 19.92
CA ASP A 38 -2.05 -7.29 21.21
C ASP A 38 -1.32 -5.93 21.31
N ASP A 39 -0.61 -5.70 22.41
CA ASP A 39 0.30 -4.56 22.58
C ASP A 39 1.58 -4.78 21.75
N ALA A 40 1.46 -4.91 20.41
CA ALA A 40 2.58 -5.11 19.50
C ALA A 40 3.63 -3.99 19.70
N PRO A 41 4.84 -4.29 20.21
CA PRO A 41 5.86 -3.31 20.54
C PRO A 41 6.18 -2.31 19.43
N HIS A 42 6.12 -2.73 18.16
CA HIS A 42 6.44 -1.90 16.99
C HIS A 42 5.21 -1.34 16.26
N ALA A 43 4.00 -1.44 16.83
CA ALA A 43 2.77 -0.91 16.21
C ALA A 43 2.89 0.55 15.76
N SER A 44 3.48 1.41 16.60
CA SER A 44 3.65 2.83 16.29
C SER A 44 4.60 3.06 15.09
N THR A 45 5.62 2.23 14.95
CA THR A 45 6.58 2.27 13.84
C THR A 45 5.89 1.94 12.52
N TRP A 46 5.13 0.85 12.46
CA TRP A 46 4.42 0.45 11.24
C TRP A 46 3.30 1.43 10.89
N GLN A 47 2.59 1.95 11.89
CA GLN A 47 1.61 3.00 11.68
C GLN A 47 2.26 4.28 11.12
N ALA A 48 3.45 4.65 11.61
CA ALA A 48 4.18 5.80 11.11
C ALA A 48 4.64 5.60 9.65
N PHE A 49 5.14 4.42 9.29
CA PHE A 49 5.46 4.07 7.90
C PHE A 49 4.22 4.15 7.01
N TYR A 50 3.13 3.47 7.38
CA TYR A 50 1.89 3.47 6.61
C TYR A 50 1.31 4.87 6.43
N SER A 51 1.38 5.70 7.47
CA SER A 51 0.90 7.09 7.43
C SER A 51 1.67 7.96 6.42
N GLN A 52 2.93 7.63 6.14
CA GLN A 52 3.75 8.33 5.15
C GLN A 52 3.49 7.87 3.71
N LEU A 53 2.81 6.74 3.51
CA LEU A 53 2.50 6.27 2.16
C LEU A 53 1.59 7.26 1.41
N PRO A 54 1.85 7.49 0.11
CA PRO A 54 0.93 8.19 -0.77
C PRO A 54 -0.47 7.57 -0.73
N ALA A 55 -1.50 8.40 -0.85
CA ALA A 55 -2.89 7.97 -0.69
C ALA A 55 -3.29 6.81 -1.64
N ILE A 56 -2.71 6.77 -2.85
CA ILE A 56 -2.98 5.71 -3.83
C ILE A 56 -2.47 4.31 -3.41
N TRP A 57 -1.56 4.26 -2.44
CA TRP A 57 -1.03 3.02 -1.86
C TRP A 57 -1.68 2.66 -0.53
N LYS A 58 -2.54 3.53 0.00
CA LYS A 58 -3.35 3.22 1.18
C LYS A 58 -4.62 2.53 0.74
N THR A 59 -5.15 1.69 1.61
CA THR A 59 -6.44 1.05 1.44
C THR A 59 -7.48 1.69 2.36
N ASP A 60 -8.76 1.47 2.08
CA ASP A 60 -9.90 1.70 2.96
C ASP A 60 -10.30 0.42 3.73
N LYS A 61 -9.61 -0.69 3.44
CA LYS A 61 -9.77 -2.00 4.07
C LYS A 61 -8.91 -2.18 5.31
N ILE A 62 -9.37 -3.02 6.24
CA ILE A 62 -8.61 -3.34 7.45
C ILE A 62 -7.49 -4.33 7.11
N ILE A 63 -6.27 -3.97 7.49
CA ILE A 63 -5.12 -4.87 7.48
C ILE A 63 -4.72 -5.12 8.92
N ILE A 64 -4.68 -6.39 9.29
CA ILE A 64 -4.15 -6.81 10.58
C ILE A 64 -2.64 -6.89 10.49
N VAL A 65 -1.94 -6.35 11.48
CA VAL A 65 -0.50 -6.50 11.63
C VAL A 65 -0.22 -7.13 12.99
N GLN A 66 0.60 -8.17 13.03
CA GLN A 66 0.91 -8.88 14.26
C GLN A 66 2.39 -9.24 14.37
N GLU A 67 2.91 -9.19 15.59
CA GLU A 67 4.23 -9.70 15.93
C GLU A 67 4.13 -11.15 16.38
N VAL A 68 4.96 -12.02 15.83
CA VAL A 68 4.92 -13.46 16.09
C VAL A 68 6.32 -14.01 16.36
N SER A 69 6.40 -15.09 17.12
CA SER A 69 7.64 -15.86 17.27
C SER A 69 7.96 -16.66 16.00
N HIS A 70 9.21 -17.11 15.85
CA HIS A 70 9.62 -18.01 14.75
C HIS A 70 8.70 -19.25 14.64
N GLN A 71 8.31 -19.86 15.75
CA GLN A 71 7.44 -21.03 15.75
C GLN A 71 6.05 -20.71 15.20
N GLN A 72 5.47 -19.58 15.60
CA GLN A 72 4.19 -19.12 15.09
C GLN A 72 4.29 -18.76 13.60
N LEU A 73 5.34 -18.06 13.19
CA LEU A 73 5.55 -17.68 11.78
C LEU A 73 5.68 -18.92 10.89
N ALA A 74 6.45 -19.93 11.31
CA ALA A 74 6.56 -21.20 10.60
C ALA A 74 5.21 -21.93 10.47
N GLN A 75 4.36 -21.89 11.50
CA GLN A 75 3.02 -22.46 11.46
C GLN A 75 2.11 -21.70 10.50
N ILE A 76 2.09 -20.37 10.58
CA ILE A 76 1.34 -19.47 9.69
C ILE A 76 1.73 -19.71 8.23
N PHE A 77 3.03 -19.82 7.95
CA PHE A 77 3.54 -20.07 6.61
C PHE A 77 3.11 -21.46 6.10
N LYS A 78 3.17 -22.48 6.96
CA LYS A 78 2.68 -23.82 6.63
C LYS A 78 1.20 -23.84 6.26
N GLU A 79 0.38 -23.11 7.00
CA GLU A 79 -1.06 -23.02 6.74
C GLU A 79 -1.35 -22.28 5.44
N THR A 80 -0.57 -21.23 5.15
CA THR A 80 -0.74 -20.38 3.98
C THR A 80 -0.25 -21.07 2.69
N TYR A 81 0.90 -21.73 2.73
CA TYR A 81 1.59 -22.27 1.55
C TYR A 81 1.64 -23.80 1.48
N GLY A 82 1.19 -24.50 2.53
CA GLY A 82 1.17 -25.97 2.59
C GLY A 82 2.52 -26.62 2.92
N TYR A 83 3.58 -25.85 3.17
CA TYR A 83 4.91 -26.36 3.54
C TYR A 83 5.63 -25.41 4.49
N VAL A 84 6.67 -25.90 5.17
CA VAL A 84 7.60 -25.08 5.96
C VAL A 84 8.92 -25.02 5.21
N PRO A 85 9.52 -23.83 4.98
CA PRO A 85 10.85 -23.72 4.40
C PRO A 85 11.88 -24.53 5.19
N ALA A 86 12.89 -25.06 4.50
CA ALA A 86 13.92 -25.88 5.13
C ALA A 86 14.71 -25.10 6.21
N ASN A 87 14.82 -23.77 6.04
CA ASN A 87 15.42 -22.87 7.00
C ASN A 87 14.38 -21.85 7.48
N VAL A 88 13.78 -22.12 8.63
CA VAL A 88 12.80 -21.23 9.27
C VAL A 88 13.42 -19.90 9.73
N ASN A 89 14.74 -19.80 9.83
CA ASN A 89 15.43 -18.58 10.22
C ASN A 89 15.55 -17.58 9.06
N ASP A 90 15.23 -17.99 7.84
CA ASP A 90 15.21 -17.09 6.67
C ASP A 90 13.81 -16.45 6.48
N MET A 91 12.90 -16.64 7.44
CA MET A 91 11.55 -16.10 7.42
C MET A 91 11.42 -14.95 8.40
N ASP A 92 11.24 -13.75 7.86
CA ASP A 92 11.13 -12.52 8.65
C ASP A 92 9.69 -11.98 8.69
N GLY A 93 8.88 -12.34 7.70
CA GLY A 93 7.48 -11.93 7.59
C GLY A 93 6.63 -12.93 6.82
N CYS A 94 5.31 -12.71 6.85
CA CYS A 94 4.35 -13.41 6.01
C CYS A 94 3.07 -12.57 5.83
N TYR A 95 2.75 -12.27 4.58
CA TYR A 95 1.45 -11.79 4.16
C TYR A 95 0.46 -12.94 3.93
N GLN A 96 -0.79 -12.73 4.33
CA GLN A 96 -1.91 -13.65 4.14
C GLN A 96 -3.12 -12.90 3.58
N PHE A 97 -3.58 -13.30 2.40
CA PHE A 97 -4.82 -12.76 1.82
C PHE A 97 -6.05 -13.26 2.60
N GLY A 98 -7.00 -12.36 2.89
CA GLY A 98 -8.30 -12.69 3.48
C GLY A 98 -8.30 -13.00 4.98
N GLY A 99 -7.12 -13.08 5.63
CA GLY A 99 -6.95 -13.21 7.08
C GLY A 99 -7.72 -14.36 7.77
N GLU A 100 -7.51 -14.56 9.07
CA GLU A 100 -8.36 -15.44 9.88
C GLU A 100 -9.65 -14.74 10.34
N ARG A 101 -9.67 -13.40 10.29
CA ARG A 101 -10.81 -12.59 10.73
C ARG A 101 -11.71 -12.24 9.56
N ILE A 102 -13.02 -12.44 9.75
CA ILE A 102 -14.05 -12.09 8.76
C ILE A 102 -14.09 -10.60 8.38
N ASP A 103 -13.51 -9.73 9.21
CA ASP A 103 -13.47 -8.28 9.02
C ASP A 103 -12.13 -7.74 8.52
N ALA A 104 -11.17 -8.61 8.22
CA ALA A 104 -9.86 -8.23 7.71
C ALA A 104 -9.67 -8.69 6.25
N ASP A 105 -9.14 -7.82 5.41
CA ASP A 105 -8.83 -8.18 4.02
C ASP A 105 -7.44 -8.81 3.87
N ALA A 106 -6.56 -8.60 4.85
CA ALA A 106 -5.26 -9.24 4.93
C ALA A 106 -4.71 -9.25 6.36
N THR A 107 -3.79 -10.19 6.60
CA THR A 107 -2.95 -10.23 7.79
C THR A 107 -1.48 -10.19 7.38
N ILE A 108 -0.70 -9.34 8.04
CA ILE A 108 0.75 -9.28 7.93
C ILE A 108 1.33 -9.72 9.27
N SER A 109 2.07 -10.82 9.25
CA SER A 109 2.76 -11.37 10.42
C SER A 109 4.24 -11.07 10.31
N ILE A 110 4.84 -10.47 11.35
CA ILE A 110 6.25 -10.08 11.35
C ILE A 110 6.94 -10.71 12.56
N LEU A 111 8.17 -11.16 12.36
CA LEU A 111 8.95 -11.76 13.42
C LEU A 111 9.27 -10.75 14.54
N ASN A 112 8.94 -11.11 15.79
CA ASN A 112 9.05 -10.23 16.96
C ASN A 112 10.49 -9.91 17.41
N THR A 113 11.49 -10.55 16.81
CA THR A 113 12.91 -10.27 17.05
C THR A 113 13.49 -9.23 16.09
N LEU A 114 12.70 -8.76 15.12
CA LEU A 114 13.10 -7.69 14.21
C LEU A 114 12.95 -6.33 14.90
N HIS A 115 13.90 -5.44 14.65
CA HIS A 115 13.92 -4.11 15.25
C HIS A 115 14.37 -3.05 14.24
N GLY A 116 13.98 -1.80 14.49
CA GLY A 116 14.44 -0.64 13.72
C GLY A 116 14.11 -0.75 12.23
N ASP A 117 15.08 -0.40 11.39
CA ASP A 117 14.91 -0.34 9.93
C ASP A 117 14.58 -1.71 9.32
N ALA A 118 15.13 -2.80 9.87
CA ALA A 118 14.84 -4.16 9.38
C ALA A 118 13.35 -4.51 9.56
N ALA A 119 12.75 -4.15 10.70
CA ALA A 119 11.32 -4.38 10.93
C ALA A 119 10.42 -3.54 10.00
N ILE A 120 10.89 -2.34 9.60
CA ILE A 120 10.19 -1.48 8.64
C ILE A 120 10.31 -2.05 7.22
N GLU A 121 11.51 -2.47 6.81
CA GLU A 121 11.75 -3.05 5.49
C GLU A 121 10.92 -4.32 5.29
N VAL A 122 10.89 -5.21 6.29
CA VAL A 122 10.06 -6.42 6.25
C VAL A 122 8.57 -6.07 6.21
N PHE A 123 8.10 -5.12 7.04
CA PHE A 123 6.71 -4.65 6.94
C PHE A 123 6.39 -4.10 5.54
N ALA A 124 7.28 -3.30 4.97
CA ALA A 124 7.10 -2.71 3.66
C ALA A 124 7.06 -3.79 2.56
N HIS A 125 7.88 -4.84 2.69
CA HIS A 125 7.86 -6.01 1.81
C HIS A 125 6.51 -6.72 1.86
N GLU A 126 6.04 -7.10 3.06
CA GLU A 126 4.76 -7.79 3.23
C GLU A 126 3.57 -6.92 2.77
N TYR A 127 3.64 -5.61 3.02
CA TYR A 127 2.66 -4.67 2.50
C TYR A 127 2.71 -4.56 0.96
N GLY A 128 3.89 -4.75 0.36
CA GLY A 128 4.07 -4.85 -1.08
C GLY A 128 3.26 -6.01 -1.70
N HIS A 129 3.18 -7.17 -1.03
CA HIS A 129 2.29 -8.26 -1.44
C HIS A 129 0.82 -7.84 -1.42
N PHE A 130 0.37 -7.16 -0.36
CA PHE A 130 -0.99 -6.61 -0.32
C PHE A 130 -1.27 -5.66 -1.48
N VAL A 131 -0.33 -4.75 -1.78
CA VAL A 131 -0.46 -3.82 -2.91
C VAL A 131 -0.56 -4.57 -4.24
N TRP A 132 0.29 -5.57 -4.44
CA TRP A 132 0.27 -6.42 -5.64
C TRP A 132 -1.08 -7.10 -5.83
N ASP A 133 -1.63 -7.68 -4.77
CA ASP A 133 -2.86 -8.44 -4.84
C ASP A 133 -4.11 -7.57 -4.98
N GLN A 134 -4.19 -6.54 -4.13
CA GLN A 134 -5.42 -5.79 -3.87
C GLN A 134 -5.49 -4.44 -4.60
N LEU A 135 -4.35 -3.79 -4.83
CA LEU A 135 -4.33 -2.43 -5.36
C LEU A 135 -3.87 -2.34 -6.81
N LEU A 136 -3.12 -3.32 -7.30
CA LEU A 136 -2.76 -3.41 -8.71
C LEU A 136 -3.83 -4.13 -9.53
N ASP A 137 -4.22 -3.51 -10.63
CA ASP A 137 -5.07 -4.16 -11.60
C ASP A 137 -4.30 -5.23 -12.42
N ARG A 138 -5.04 -5.95 -13.27
CA ARG A 138 -4.46 -7.01 -14.11
C ARG A 138 -3.44 -6.45 -15.12
N ALA A 139 -3.67 -5.26 -15.68
CA ALA A 139 -2.81 -4.65 -16.67
C ALA A 139 -1.50 -4.17 -16.04
N GLN A 140 -1.55 -3.57 -14.85
CA GLN A 140 -0.39 -3.15 -14.07
C GLN A 140 0.47 -4.35 -13.68
N ARG A 141 -0.12 -5.43 -13.15
CA ARG A 141 0.62 -6.66 -12.86
C ARG A 141 1.23 -7.28 -14.13
N ALA A 142 0.53 -7.26 -15.25
CA ALA A 142 1.07 -7.74 -16.52
C ALA A 142 2.27 -6.89 -17.01
N ALA A 143 2.15 -5.57 -16.92
CA ALA A 143 3.23 -4.64 -17.26
C ALA A 143 4.46 -4.86 -16.36
N TYR A 144 4.25 -5.02 -15.05
CA TYR A 144 5.35 -5.33 -14.12
C TYR A 144 5.99 -6.68 -14.42
N ARG A 145 5.22 -7.74 -14.72
CA ARG A 145 5.77 -9.06 -15.10
C ARG A 145 6.71 -8.97 -16.30
N GLN A 146 6.35 -8.19 -17.32
CA GLN A 146 7.19 -7.97 -18.48
C GLN A 146 8.49 -7.24 -18.11
N LEU A 147 8.38 -6.20 -17.29
CA LEU A 147 9.54 -5.45 -16.77
C LEU A 147 10.46 -6.36 -15.95
N TRP A 148 9.90 -7.09 -14.98
CA TRP A 148 10.62 -8.02 -14.11
C TRP A 148 11.36 -9.09 -14.91
N GLN A 149 10.74 -9.66 -15.96
CA GLN A 149 11.42 -10.63 -16.84
C GLN A 149 12.66 -10.02 -17.51
N GLN A 150 12.57 -8.76 -17.96
CA GLN A 150 13.70 -8.05 -18.56
C GLN A 150 14.81 -7.77 -17.54
N GLN A 151 14.45 -7.27 -16.34
CA GLN A 151 15.44 -6.98 -15.29
C GLN A 151 16.10 -8.26 -14.76
N LYS A 152 15.34 -9.35 -14.61
CA LYS A 152 15.86 -10.67 -14.23
C LYS A 152 16.88 -11.19 -15.24
N ALA A 153 16.57 -11.12 -16.54
CA ALA A 153 17.47 -11.55 -17.61
C ALA A 153 18.76 -10.70 -17.68
N GLN A 154 18.71 -9.46 -17.19
CA GLN A 154 19.86 -8.55 -17.14
C GLN A 154 20.63 -8.61 -15.82
N HIS A 155 20.20 -9.45 -14.86
CA HIS A 155 20.73 -9.49 -13.49
C HIS A 155 20.69 -8.10 -12.80
N ARG A 156 19.61 -7.35 -13.03
CA ARG A 156 19.41 -5.98 -12.53
C ARG A 156 18.34 -5.84 -11.45
N LEU A 157 17.73 -6.94 -11.01
CA LEU A 157 16.79 -6.89 -9.89
C LEU A 157 17.49 -6.41 -8.61
N VAL A 158 16.75 -5.70 -7.76
CA VAL A 158 17.30 -5.02 -6.57
C VAL A 158 17.97 -5.99 -5.58
N THR A 159 17.41 -7.19 -5.42
CA THR A 159 17.96 -8.28 -4.61
C THR A 159 17.93 -9.61 -5.36
N GLY A 160 18.64 -10.61 -4.83
CA GLY A 160 18.54 -11.98 -5.32
C GLY A 160 17.16 -12.60 -5.04
N TYR A 161 16.55 -12.22 -3.91
CA TYR A 161 15.23 -12.69 -3.50
C TYR A 161 14.12 -12.22 -4.46
N ALA A 162 14.22 -10.98 -4.95
CA ALA A 162 13.36 -10.44 -5.99
C ALA A 162 13.29 -11.29 -7.27
N ALA A 163 14.27 -12.17 -7.52
CA ALA A 163 14.30 -13.05 -8.69
C ALA A 163 13.42 -14.30 -8.54
N THR A 164 12.86 -14.59 -7.36
CA THR A 164 12.07 -15.79 -7.08
C THR A 164 10.79 -15.83 -7.90
N SER A 165 10.01 -14.75 -7.89
CA SER A 165 8.79 -14.60 -8.68
C SER A 165 8.56 -13.12 -9.05
N PRO A 166 7.68 -12.81 -10.02
CA PRO A 166 7.32 -11.43 -10.29
C PRO A 166 6.65 -10.72 -9.11
N GLU A 167 5.98 -11.47 -8.25
CA GLU A 167 5.35 -10.93 -7.04
C GLU A 167 6.39 -10.57 -5.99
N GLU A 168 7.32 -11.49 -5.69
CA GLU A 168 8.48 -11.22 -4.82
C GLU A 168 9.31 -10.05 -5.34
N GLY A 169 9.51 -9.99 -6.67
CA GLY A 169 10.18 -8.87 -7.30
C GLY A 169 9.48 -7.54 -7.04
N PHE A 170 8.15 -7.52 -7.12
CA PHE A 170 7.36 -6.33 -6.83
C PHE A 170 7.43 -5.94 -5.36
N ALA A 171 7.24 -6.89 -4.44
CA ALA A 171 7.28 -6.66 -3.00
C ALA A 171 8.64 -6.11 -2.55
N GLU A 172 9.74 -6.70 -3.02
CA GLU A 172 11.10 -6.20 -2.80
C GLU A 172 11.30 -4.80 -3.37
N THR A 173 10.89 -4.58 -4.62
CA THR A 173 10.99 -3.24 -5.24
C THR A 173 10.21 -2.21 -4.44
N PHE A 174 9.01 -2.56 -3.95
CA PHE A 174 8.15 -1.68 -3.16
C PHE A 174 8.83 -1.31 -1.84
N ALA A 175 9.36 -2.29 -1.09
CA ALA A 175 10.08 -2.07 0.15
C ALA A 175 11.27 -1.11 -0.06
N TYR A 176 12.09 -1.40 -1.06
CA TYR A 176 13.25 -0.56 -1.40
C TYR A 176 12.85 0.83 -1.89
N PHE A 177 11.74 1.00 -2.60
CA PHE A 177 11.29 2.31 -3.05
C PHE A 177 11.01 3.28 -1.90
N PHE A 178 10.52 2.78 -0.76
CA PHE A 178 10.22 3.59 0.42
C PHE A 178 11.33 3.60 1.47
N CYS A 179 12.10 2.52 1.61
CA CYS A 179 13.11 2.39 2.66
C CYS A 179 14.53 2.69 2.17
N ASN A 180 14.87 2.33 0.93
CA ASN A 180 16.23 2.43 0.40
C ASN A 180 16.24 2.75 -1.11
N ARG A 181 15.64 3.91 -1.44
CA ARG A 181 15.40 4.30 -2.83
C ARG A 181 16.68 4.50 -3.64
N ASN A 182 17.77 4.91 -2.99
CA ASN A 182 19.07 5.11 -3.64
C ASN A 182 19.64 3.79 -4.16
N GLU A 183 19.52 2.70 -3.38
CA GLU A 183 19.96 1.39 -3.82
C GLU A 183 19.09 0.85 -4.96
N LEU A 184 17.76 1.03 -4.86
CA LEU A 184 16.85 0.71 -5.95
C LEU A 184 17.23 1.44 -7.24
N HIS A 185 17.50 2.75 -7.15
CA HIS A 185 17.91 3.55 -8.30
C HIS A 185 19.21 3.03 -8.94
N ALA A 186 20.18 2.63 -8.11
CA ALA A 186 21.47 2.16 -8.59
C ALA A 186 21.37 0.79 -9.30
N LYS A 187 20.50 -0.11 -8.82
CA LYS A 187 20.41 -1.49 -9.31
C LYS A 187 19.28 -1.69 -10.32
N ASP A 188 18.08 -1.22 -9.99
CA ASP A 188 16.82 -1.45 -10.72
C ASP A 188 16.02 -0.15 -10.95
N ARG A 189 16.67 0.84 -11.57
CA ARG A 189 16.02 2.10 -11.97
C ARG A 189 14.73 1.91 -12.78
N PRO A 190 14.61 0.94 -13.70
CA PRO A 190 13.36 0.72 -14.42
C PRO A 190 12.18 0.37 -13.49
N SER A 191 12.38 -0.48 -12.48
CA SER A 191 11.33 -0.80 -11.50
C SER A 191 10.99 0.40 -10.60
N GLU A 192 11.98 1.22 -10.22
CA GLU A 192 11.73 2.52 -9.54
C GLU A 192 10.84 3.45 -10.39
N THR A 193 11.13 3.53 -11.69
CA THR A 193 10.38 4.36 -12.64
C THR A 193 8.94 3.87 -12.78
N PHE A 194 8.74 2.55 -12.79
CA PHE A 194 7.42 1.94 -12.80
C PHE A 194 6.58 2.33 -11.58
N LEU A 195 7.12 2.20 -10.36
CA LEU A 195 6.42 2.61 -9.14
C LEU A 195 6.11 4.11 -9.12
N SER A 196 7.04 4.95 -9.60
CA SER A 196 6.82 6.39 -9.73
C SER A 196 5.66 6.70 -10.70
N ALA A 197 5.61 6.04 -11.85
CA ALA A 197 4.53 6.24 -12.83
C ALA A 197 3.14 5.84 -12.30
N LEU A 198 3.08 4.86 -11.39
CA LEU A 198 1.83 4.48 -10.73
C LEU A 198 1.33 5.58 -9.79
N LEU A 199 2.22 6.34 -9.15
CA LEU A 199 1.86 7.49 -8.31
C LEU A 199 1.23 8.64 -9.13
N ASP A 200 1.70 8.82 -10.35
CA ASP A 200 1.23 9.88 -11.25
C ASP A 200 -0.08 9.53 -11.98
N THR A 201 -0.58 8.31 -11.82
CA THR A 201 -1.82 7.87 -12.46
C THR A 201 -3.05 8.45 -11.74
N PRO A 202 -3.91 9.23 -12.42
CA PRO A 202 -5.09 9.82 -11.79
C PRO A 202 -6.03 8.76 -11.19
N ALA A 203 -6.45 8.97 -9.94
CA ALA A 203 -7.27 8.04 -9.16
C ALA A 203 -8.60 7.66 -9.85
N ASP A 204 -9.15 8.58 -10.66
CA ASP A 204 -10.44 8.41 -11.35
C ASP A 204 -10.45 7.27 -12.38
N LYS A 205 -9.29 6.73 -12.77
CA LYS A 205 -9.20 5.60 -13.72
C LYS A 205 -9.18 4.22 -13.05
N LYS A 206 -9.11 4.13 -11.71
CA LYS A 206 -8.94 2.84 -11.00
C LYS A 206 -10.24 2.13 -10.61
N GLN A 207 -11.41 2.78 -10.65
CA GLN A 207 -12.66 2.23 -10.08
C GLN A 207 -13.43 1.22 -10.94
N VAL A 208 -12.91 0.73 -12.07
CA VAL A 208 -13.68 -0.18 -12.97
C VAL A 208 -13.28 -1.66 -12.86
N ALA A 209 -12.41 -2.03 -11.91
CA ALA A 209 -11.92 -3.42 -11.78
C ALA A 209 -12.43 -4.14 -10.52
N GLN A 210 -13.73 -4.03 -10.23
CA GLN A 210 -14.40 -4.97 -9.32
C GLN A 210 -15.54 -5.69 -10.04
N ALA A 211 -15.65 -6.99 -9.72
CA ALA A 211 -16.59 -8.00 -10.19
C ALA A 211 -16.27 -8.63 -11.57
N THR A 212 -15.60 -9.79 -11.56
CA THR A 212 -16.26 -11.11 -11.69
C THR A 212 -15.19 -12.19 -11.38
N PRO A 213 -15.49 -13.22 -10.57
CA PRO A 213 -14.61 -14.38 -10.38
C PRO A 213 -14.36 -15.16 -11.68
#